data_AF-A0A6A2Y7U3-F1
#
_entry.id   AF-A0A6A2Y7U3-F1
#
_cell.length_a   1.000
_cell.length_b   1.000
_cell.length_c   1.000
_cell.angle_alpha   90.00
_cell.angle_beta   90.00
_cell.angle_gamma   90.00
#
_symmetry.space_group_name_H-M   'P 1'
#
loop_
_entity.id
_entity.type
_entity.pdbx_description
1 polymer ?
#
loop_
_entity_poly.entity_id
_entity_poly.type
_entity_poly.pdbx_seq_one_letter_code
_entity_poly.pdbx_strand_id
1 'polypeptide(L)'
;MFARDASILHRVGHVLLQLKAVEPRRGRQLVFADDLFQLSKVPRQKTVHVVSKAVETLSGYQPPKHANFSQFIASNVPSLKGFLQHSTNLQNGISALLALSSVMVSLQRYEFKTNHEEWFKDVKPRLGPEVSHRVLAAINTTYENIKNMYKVKTEMRAAVQSLLKDDGILVIPTIVDPPLKLNSKKGHSTEFHDRACTLLSIASMSGGYKFLLDTVLDMYASLQDQVSIASNSAPLPDVNGNMDASELLKEKGNAAFKGKQWNKAVNYYSEAIKLNETNATYYNNRAAAYLELGCFQQAEEDCNKAISLEKSCCTFVQNVKAYLRRGTARESLLCYKEALQDFKHALVLEPQNKVANLAERRLRKLVS
;
A
#
# COMPACT_ATOMS: atom_id res chain seq x y z
N MET A 1 14.67 28.97 7.30
CA MET A 1 15.49 28.72 6.10
C MET A 1 16.43 27.54 6.40
N PHE A 2 15.85 26.39 6.76
CA PHE A 2 16.61 25.17 7.06
C PHE A 2 16.30 24.14 5.96
N ALA A 3 17.36 23.49 5.48
CA ALA A 3 17.40 22.77 4.21
C ALA A 3 16.28 21.73 4.05
N ARG A 4 15.65 21.69 2.87
CA ARG A 4 14.66 20.67 2.47
C ARG A 4 15.28 19.29 2.20
N ASP A 5 16.61 19.21 2.22
CA ASP A 5 17.35 18.01 1.90
C ASP A 5 17.78 17.30 3.18
N ALA A 6 17.25 16.09 3.38
CA ALA A 6 17.52 15.26 4.55
C ALA A 6 19.01 14.90 4.67
N SER A 7 19.75 14.82 3.56
CA SER A 7 21.19 14.55 3.56
C SER A 7 21.99 15.72 4.14
N ILE A 8 21.56 16.96 3.86
CA ILE A 8 22.17 18.19 4.38
C ILE A 8 21.83 18.35 5.86
N LEU A 9 20.58 18.10 6.24
CA LEU A 9 20.17 18.16 7.65
C LEU A 9 20.91 17.12 8.50
N HIS A 10 21.14 15.92 7.95
CA HIS A 10 21.90 14.86 8.59
C HIS A 10 23.39 15.23 8.76
N ARG A 11 24.02 15.82 7.73
CA ARG A 11 25.40 16.35 7.81
C ARG A 11 25.54 17.46 8.83
N VAL A 12 24.60 18.40 8.85
CA VAL A 12 24.58 19.51 9.83
C VAL A 12 24.43 18.95 11.24
N GLY A 13 23.54 17.98 11.45
CA GLY A 13 23.41 17.27 12.73
C GLY A 13 24.70 16.56 13.16
N HIS A 14 25.39 15.91 12.23
CA HIS A 14 26.67 15.24 12.50
C HIS A 14 27.79 16.19 12.95
N VAL A 15 27.88 17.35 12.30
CA VAL A 15 28.88 18.39 12.62
C VAL A 15 28.57 19.06 13.94
N LEU A 16 27.29 19.38 14.20
CA LEU A 16 26.87 20.05 15.43
C LEU A 16 26.96 19.16 16.67
N LEU A 17 26.74 17.84 16.52
CA LEU A 17 26.75 16.90 17.64
C LEU A 17 28.12 16.23 17.88
N GLN A 18 29.15 16.56 17.09
CA GLN A 18 30.50 15.99 17.17
C GLN A 18 30.51 14.45 17.31
N LEU A 19 29.55 13.78 16.66
CA LEU A 19 29.44 12.33 16.69
C LEU A 19 30.67 11.74 15.99
N LYS A 20 31.41 10.87 16.69
CA LYS A 20 32.56 10.13 16.12
C LYS A 20 32.13 9.53 14.77
N ALA A 21 33.01 9.67 13.77
CA ALA A 21 32.79 9.23 12.40
C ALA A 21 32.07 7.89 12.38
N VAL A 22 30.80 7.92 11.97
CA VAL A 22 29.95 6.74 11.88
C VAL A 22 30.67 5.75 10.97
N GLU A 23 30.91 4.54 11.48
CA GLU A 23 31.36 3.41 10.68
C GLU A 23 30.56 3.41 9.37
N PRO A 24 31.20 3.16 8.20
CA PRO A 24 30.49 3.17 6.94
C PRO A 24 29.29 2.24 7.07
N ARG A 25 28.07 2.81 6.98
CA ARG A 25 26.82 2.04 7.06
C ARG A 25 27.00 0.83 6.15
N ARG A 26 26.99 -0.38 6.73
CA ARG A 26 27.06 -1.61 5.96
C ARG A 26 26.04 -1.50 4.84
N GLY A 27 26.47 -1.73 3.61
CA GLY A 27 25.61 -1.50 2.46
C GLY A 27 24.34 -2.33 2.58
N ARG A 28 23.18 -1.66 2.65
CA ARG A 28 21.87 -2.31 2.75
C ARG A 28 21.68 -3.24 1.57
N GLN A 29 21.22 -4.44 1.83
CA GLN A 29 21.10 -5.49 0.82
C GLN A 29 19.64 -5.77 0.50
N LEU A 30 19.26 -5.58 -0.76
CA LEU A 30 17.94 -6.01 -1.23
C LEU A 30 17.98 -7.46 -1.67
N VAL A 31 17.01 -8.26 -1.23
CA VAL A 31 16.84 -9.65 -1.60
C VAL A 31 15.45 -9.83 -2.20
N PHE A 32 15.39 -10.08 -3.51
CA PHE A 32 14.16 -10.37 -4.23
C PHE A 32 13.77 -11.85 -4.06
N ALA A 33 12.58 -12.09 -3.54
CA ALA A 33 11.97 -13.42 -3.50
C ALA A 33 11.26 -13.71 -4.83
N ASP A 34 12.03 -14.07 -5.86
CA ASP A 34 11.57 -14.13 -7.25
C ASP A 34 10.39 -15.09 -7.46
N ASP A 35 10.38 -16.18 -6.72
CA ASP A 35 9.36 -17.22 -6.75
C ASP A 35 8.04 -16.77 -6.11
N LEU A 36 8.07 -15.87 -5.14
CA LEU A 36 6.84 -15.28 -4.58
C LEU A 36 6.12 -14.38 -5.58
N PHE A 37 6.82 -13.81 -6.57
CA PHE A 37 6.18 -13.06 -7.65
C PHE A 37 5.35 -13.95 -8.59
N GLN A 38 5.51 -15.29 -8.56
CA GLN A 38 4.61 -16.21 -9.26
C GLN A 38 3.21 -16.25 -8.63
N LEU A 39 3.09 -15.87 -7.34
CA LEU A 39 1.79 -15.74 -6.66
C LEU A 39 1.07 -14.45 -7.07
N SER A 40 1.76 -13.52 -7.74
CA SER A 40 1.22 -12.24 -8.17
C SER A 40 1.02 -12.20 -9.69
N LYS A 41 -0.04 -11.54 -10.14
CA LYS A 41 -0.22 -11.19 -11.56
C LYS A 41 0.59 -9.94 -11.98
N VAL A 42 1.26 -9.27 -11.04
CA VAL A 42 2.12 -8.12 -11.35
C VAL A 42 3.43 -8.62 -11.99
N PRO A 43 3.83 -8.09 -13.16
CA PRO A 43 5.05 -8.54 -13.83
C PRO A 43 6.30 -8.33 -12.95
N ARG A 44 6.97 -9.43 -12.56
CA ARG A 44 8.21 -9.41 -11.76
C ARG A 44 9.27 -8.47 -12.33
N GLN A 45 9.48 -8.52 -13.64
CA GLN A 45 10.52 -7.75 -14.34
C GLN A 45 10.31 -6.24 -14.16
N LYS A 46 9.06 -5.77 -14.17
CA LYS A 46 8.75 -4.35 -13.93
C LYS A 46 9.12 -3.95 -12.50
N THR A 47 8.76 -4.77 -11.52
CA THR A 47 9.08 -4.50 -10.11
C THR A 47 10.58 -4.49 -9.86
N VAL A 48 11.30 -5.51 -10.36
CA VAL A 48 12.77 -5.59 -10.22
C VAL A 48 13.42 -4.39 -10.89
N HIS A 49 13.03 -4.04 -12.12
CA HIS A 49 13.62 -2.90 -12.83
C HIS A 49 13.42 -1.58 -12.07
N VAL A 50 12.20 -1.29 -11.62
CA VAL A 50 11.88 -0.04 -10.91
C VAL A 50 12.66 0.05 -9.60
N VAL A 51 12.70 -1.04 -8.83
CA VAL A 51 13.41 -1.07 -7.54
C VAL A 51 14.92 -1.00 -7.76
N SER A 52 15.50 -1.73 -8.70
CA SER A 52 16.94 -1.65 -9.01
C SER A 52 17.35 -0.24 -9.42
N LYS A 53 16.57 0.41 -10.29
CA LYS A 53 16.84 1.77 -10.75
C LYS A 53 16.70 2.82 -9.63
N ALA A 54 15.76 2.62 -8.71
CA ALA A 54 15.62 3.48 -7.53
C ALA A 54 16.79 3.30 -6.55
N VAL A 55 17.44 2.14 -6.56
CA VAL A 55 18.54 1.82 -5.66
C VAL A 55 19.88 2.32 -6.21
N GLU A 56 20.05 2.32 -7.53
CA GLU A 56 21.20 2.96 -8.20
C GLU A 56 21.33 4.45 -7.84
N THR A 57 20.21 5.13 -7.58
CA THR A 57 20.20 6.55 -7.18
C THR A 57 20.43 6.77 -5.68
N LEU A 58 20.50 5.71 -4.87
CA LEU A 58 20.63 5.80 -3.41
C LEU A 58 22.02 5.32 -2.93
N SER A 59 22.73 6.17 -2.20
CA SER A 59 24.01 5.79 -1.58
C SER A 59 23.81 4.79 -0.43
N GLY A 60 24.67 3.77 -0.35
CA GLY A 60 24.65 2.82 0.78
C GLY A 60 23.82 1.56 0.55
N TYR A 61 23.44 1.26 -0.69
CA TYR A 61 22.82 0.00 -1.07
C TYR A 61 23.77 -0.86 -1.92
N GLN A 62 23.71 -2.16 -1.74
CA GLN A 62 24.42 -3.15 -2.56
C GLN A 62 23.54 -3.57 -3.76
N PRO A 63 24.15 -4.10 -4.84
CA PRO A 63 23.39 -4.70 -5.95
C PRO A 63 22.36 -5.71 -5.43
N PRO A 64 21.13 -5.68 -5.95
CA PRO A 64 20.09 -6.58 -5.46
C PRO A 64 20.44 -8.04 -5.71
N LYS A 65 20.13 -8.88 -4.72
CA LYS A 65 20.24 -10.34 -4.83
C LYS A 65 18.88 -10.95 -5.16
N HIS A 66 18.92 -12.08 -5.82
CA HIS A 66 17.75 -12.89 -6.15
C HIS A 66 17.80 -14.18 -5.33
N ALA A 67 16.67 -14.56 -4.74
CA ALA A 67 16.55 -15.75 -3.91
C ALA A 67 15.28 -16.52 -4.29
N ASN A 68 15.39 -17.85 -4.27
CA ASN A 68 14.24 -18.75 -4.27
C ASN A 68 13.80 -18.96 -2.82
N PHE A 69 12.84 -18.16 -2.39
CA PHE A 69 12.44 -18.06 -1.00
C PHE A 69 11.72 -19.33 -0.51
N SER A 70 10.83 -19.89 -1.33
CA SER A 70 10.10 -21.12 -1.01
C SER A 70 11.02 -22.31 -0.76
N GLN A 71 12.03 -22.50 -1.62
CA GLN A 71 13.03 -23.54 -1.43
C GLN A 71 13.90 -23.26 -0.20
N PHE A 72 14.27 -21.99 0.03
CA PHE A 72 15.04 -21.60 1.20
C PHE A 72 14.28 -21.91 2.51
N ILE A 73 12.98 -21.60 2.58
CA ILE A 73 12.14 -21.93 3.74
C ILE A 73 12.01 -23.44 3.92
N ALA A 74 11.79 -24.20 2.84
CA ALA A 74 11.70 -25.66 2.91
C ALA A 74 12.97 -26.29 3.50
N SER A 75 14.15 -25.72 3.22
CA SER A 75 15.43 -26.19 3.75
C SER A 75 15.76 -25.70 5.16
N ASN A 76 15.29 -24.53 5.57
CA ASN A 76 15.68 -23.87 6.83
C ASN A 76 14.61 -23.90 7.94
N VAL A 77 13.40 -24.41 7.66
CA VAL A 77 12.32 -24.54 8.63
C VAL A 77 11.92 -26.02 8.78
N PRO A 78 12.73 -26.84 9.46
CA PRO A 78 12.52 -28.30 9.52
C PRO A 78 11.21 -28.70 10.19
N SER A 79 10.70 -27.94 11.17
CA SER A 79 9.44 -28.23 11.85
C SER A 79 8.22 -28.13 10.93
N LEU A 80 8.36 -27.49 9.77
CA LEU A 80 7.31 -27.40 8.75
C LEU A 80 7.00 -28.75 8.10
N LYS A 81 7.96 -29.70 8.11
CA LYS A 81 7.77 -31.04 7.53
C LYS A 81 6.61 -31.81 8.16
N GLY A 82 6.32 -31.58 9.44
CA GLY A 82 5.17 -32.18 10.13
C GLY A 82 3.81 -31.69 9.63
N PHE A 83 3.78 -30.63 8.81
CA PHE A 83 2.57 -30.01 8.27
C PHE A 83 2.45 -30.18 6.74
N LEU A 84 3.43 -30.82 6.09
CA LEU A 84 3.42 -31.09 4.65
C LEU A 84 2.59 -32.35 4.36
N GLN A 85 1.62 -32.25 3.45
CA GLN A 85 0.96 -33.42 2.86
C GLN A 85 1.94 -34.08 1.86
N HIS A 86 2.05 -35.42 1.90
CA HIS A 86 3.02 -36.20 1.12
C HIS A 86 3.01 -35.82 -0.38
N SER A 87 3.98 -35.01 -0.85
CA SER A 87 4.16 -34.76 -2.27
C SER A 87 5.62 -34.59 -2.67
N THR A 88 5.91 -34.92 -3.92
CA THR A 88 7.24 -35.19 -4.48
C THR A 88 7.97 -33.94 -4.99
N ASN A 89 9.20 -33.78 -4.50
CA ASN A 89 10.40 -33.04 -4.91
C ASN A 89 10.38 -31.72 -5.74
N LEU A 90 9.37 -31.40 -6.56
CA LEU A 90 9.25 -30.07 -7.22
C LEU A 90 8.13 -29.22 -6.60
N GLN A 91 7.14 -29.86 -5.97
CA GLN A 91 6.10 -29.20 -5.19
C GLN A 91 6.59 -28.73 -3.81
N ASN A 92 7.79 -29.13 -3.38
CA ASN A 92 8.27 -28.94 -2.00
C ASN A 92 8.26 -27.47 -1.53
N GLY A 93 8.67 -26.52 -2.39
CA GLY A 93 8.71 -25.10 -2.04
C GLY A 93 7.31 -24.48 -1.88
N ILE A 94 6.44 -24.66 -2.87
CA ILE A 94 5.07 -24.11 -2.83
C ILE A 94 4.27 -24.79 -1.71
N SER A 95 4.39 -26.11 -1.56
CA SER A 95 3.78 -26.85 -0.44
C SER A 95 4.29 -26.36 0.92
N ALA A 96 5.57 -26.01 1.04
CA ALA A 96 6.11 -25.38 2.25
C ALA A 96 5.46 -24.01 2.50
N LEU A 97 5.31 -23.16 1.48
CA LEU A 97 4.64 -21.87 1.65
C LEU A 97 3.16 -22.00 2.05
N LEU A 98 2.45 -22.96 1.47
CA LEU A 98 1.04 -23.24 1.82
C LEU A 98 0.92 -23.80 3.24
N ALA A 99 1.81 -24.73 3.62
CA ALA A 99 1.87 -25.24 4.99
C ALA A 99 2.19 -24.11 5.98
N LEU A 100 3.14 -23.23 5.64
CA LEU A 100 3.48 -22.08 6.47
C LEU A 100 2.29 -21.13 6.62
N SER A 101 1.59 -20.83 5.53
CA SER A 101 0.37 -20.02 5.51
C SER A 101 -0.69 -20.60 6.44
N SER A 102 -0.96 -21.91 6.34
CA SER A 102 -1.92 -22.62 7.18
C SER A 102 -1.56 -22.55 8.67
N VAL A 103 -0.27 -22.79 9.00
CA VAL A 103 0.24 -22.72 10.38
C VAL A 103 0.12 -21.29 10.91
N MET A 104 0.46 -20.27 10.13
CA MET A 104 0.40 -18.85 10.56
C MET A 104 -1.04 -18.37 10.75
N VAL A 105 -1.96 -18.72 9.85
CA VAL A 105 -3.39 -18.41 10.00
C VAL A 105 -3.95 -19.08 11.26
N SER A 106 -3.57 -20.33 11.53
CA SER A 106 -4.00 -21.05 12.73
C SER A 106 -3.48 -20.40 14.01
N LEU A 107 -2.21 -19.97 14.01
CA LEU A 107 -1.60 -19.19 15.09
C LEU A 107 -2.31 -17.86 15.33
N GLN A 108 -2.58 -17.08 14.28
CA GLN A 108 -3.28 -15.80 14.39
C GLN A 108 -4.69 -15.98 14.98
N ARG A 109 -5.41 -17.03 14.56
CA ARG A 109 -6.73 -17.32 15.12
C ARG A 109 -6.66 -17.78 16.58
N TYR A 110 -5.66 -18.59 16.93
CA TYR A 110 -5.41 -18.98 18.32
C TYR A 110 -5.07 -17.78 19.22
N GLU A 111 -4.18 -16.90 18.76
CA GLU A 111 -3.82 -15.64 19.45
C GLU A 111 -5.06 -14.74 19.61
N PHE A 112 -5.89 -14.61 18.57
CA PHE A 112 -7.15 -13.88 18.65
C PHE A 112 -8.10 -14.49 19.68
N LYS A 113 -8.34 -15.80 19.62
CA LYS A 113 -9.21 -16.51 20.57
C LYS A 113 -8.74 -16.29 22.01
N THR A 114 -7.45 -16.51 22.27
CA THR A 114 -6.87 -16.35 23.62
C THR A 114 -7.06 -14.94 24.16
N ASN A 115 -6.97 -13.91 23.31
CA ASN A 115 -7.03 -12.50 23.75
C ASN A 115 -8.45 -11.90 23.74
N HIS A 116 -9.37 -12.45 22.96
CA HIS A 116 -10.66 -11.80 22.67
C HIS A 116 -11.89 -12.69 22.81
N GLU A 117 -11.75 -13.96 23.22
CA GLU A 117 -12.89 -14.88 23.36
C GLU A 117 -13.91 -14.40 24.40
N GLU A 118 -13.45 -13.97 25.58
CA GLU A 118 -14.33 -13.47 26.65
C GLU A 118 -15.07 -12.21 26.19
N TRP A 119 -14.33 -11.22 25.67
CA TRP A 119 -14.92 -10.00 25.12
C TRP A 119 -15.95 -10.28 24.03
N PHE A 120 -15.69 -11.24 23.14
CA PHE A 120 -16.62 -11.59 22.08
C PHE A 120 -17.90 -12.25 22.62
N LYS A 121 -17.78 -13.12 23.63
CA LYS A 121 -18.93 -13.76 24.30
C LYS A 121 -19.82 -12.75 25.01
N ASP A 122 -19.22 -11.72 25.62
CA ASP A 122 -19.93 -10.70 26.37
C ASP A 122 -20.58 -9.65 25.47
N VAL A 123 -19.82 -9.08 24.54
CA VAL A 123 -20.24 -7.91 23.75
C VAL A 123 -21.05 -8.30 22.52
N LYS A 124 -20.85 -9.50 21.96
CA LYS A 124 -21.51 -10.00 20.74
C LYS A 124 -21.53 -8.95 19.61
N PRO A 125 -20.35 -8.49 19.17
CA PRO A 125 -20.25 -7.38 18.22
C PRO A 125 -20.95 -7.71 16.90
N ARG A 126 -21.61 -6.71 16.31
CA ARG A 126 -22.18 -6.83 14.96
C ARG A 126 -21.07 -6.73 13.93
N LEU A 127 -20.66 -7.89 13.39
CA LEU A 127 -19.63 -8.01 12.37
C LEU A 127 -20.26 -8.21 10.98
N GLY A 128 -19.64 -7.63 9.95
CA GLY A 128 -20.01 -7.92 8.56
C GLY A 128 -19.77 -9.40 8.20
N PRO A 129 -20.43 -9.95 7.16
CA PRO A 129 -20.43 -11.39 6.87
C PRO A 129 -19.02 -12.02 6.73
N GLU A 130 -18.11 -11.36 6.03
CA GLU A 130 -16.74 -11.86 5.83
C GLU A 130 -15.92 -11.90 7.13
N VAL A 131 -16.07 -10.87 7.97
CA VAL A 131 -15.35 -10.75 9.24
C VAL A 131 -15.95 -11.71 10.26
N SER A 132 -17.28 -11.81 10.30
CA SER A 132 -18.03 -12.72 11.17
C SER A 132 -17.59 -14.17 10.94
N HIS A 133 -17.51 -14.62 9.68
CA HIS A 133 -17.05 -15.97 9.37
C HIS A 133 -15.63 -16.25 9.89
N ARG A 134 -14.69 -15.30 9.72
CA ARG A 134 -13.30 -15.46 10.19
C ARG A 134 -13.20 -15.48 11.72
N VAL A 135 -13.96 -14.63 12.40
CA VAL A 135 -13.99 -14.55 13.86
C VAL A 135 -14.63 -15.80 14.46
N LEU A 136 -15.74 -16.28 13.90
CA LEU A 136 -16.37 -17.53 14.32
C LEU A 136 -15.45 -18.73 14.09
N ALA A 137 -14.76 -18.78 12.94
CA ALA A 137 -13.74 -19.80 12.67
C ALA A 137 -12.53 -19.70 13.61
N ALA A 138 -12.26 -18.55 14.23
CA ALA A 138 -11.23 -18.43 15.24
C ALA A 138 -11.70 -18.94 16.61
N ILE A 139 -12.92 -18.57 17.00
CA ILE A 139 -13.47 -18.88 18.33
C ILE A 139 -13.87 -20.35 18.44
N ASN A 140 -14.51 -20.91 17.41
CA ASN A 140 -15.09 -22.26 17.46
C ASN A 140 -14.07 -23.36 17.19
N THR A 141 -12.89 -23.04 16.66
CA THR A 141 -11.86 -24.05 16.38
C THR A 141 -11.09 -24.43 17.65
N THR A 142 -10.85 -25.73 17.81
CA THR A 142 -9.89 -26.27 18.77
C THR A 142 -8.51 -26.29 18.12
N TYR A 143 -7.51 -25.76 18.82
CA TYR A 143 -6.14 -25.67 18.31
C TYR A 143 -5.29 -26.73 18.99
N GLU A 144 -5.00 -27.80 18.27
CA GLU A 144 -4.02 -28.81 18.68
C GLU A 144 -2.63 -28.43 18.16
N ASN A 145 -1.57 -29.02 18.73
CA ASN A 145 -0.18 -28.83 18.28
C ASN A 145 0.34 -27.37 18.29
N ILE A 146 -0.22 -26.51 19.14
CA ILE A 146 0.17 -25.09 19.29
C ILE A 146 1.68 -24.92 19.52
N LYS A 147 2.28 -25.78 20.34
CA LYS A 147 3.73 -25.79 20.61
C LYS A 147 4.55 -25.99 19.32
N ASN A 148 4.11 -26.87 18.43
CA ASN A 148 4.77 -27.11 17.14
C ASN A 148 4.55 -25.93 16.19
N MET A 149 3.38 -25.30 16.21
CA MET A 149 3.13 -24.10 15.41
C MET A 149 4.04 -22.93 15.82
N TYR A 150 4.19 -22.66 17.13
CA TYR A 150 5.14 -21.65 17.62
C TYR A 150 6.60 -22.00 17.30
N LYS A 151 6.94 -23.29 17.26
CA LYS A 151 8.26 -23.74 16.83
C LYS A 151 8.51 -23.39 15.35
N VAL A 152 7.53 -23.64 14.47
CA VAL A 152 7.58 -23.20 13.05
C VAL A 152 7.73 -21.68 12.96
N LYS A 153 6.96 -20.91 13.74
CA LYS A 153 7.06 -19.43 13.82
C LYS A 153 8.50 -19.00 14.18
N THR A 154 9.09 -19.65 15.17
CA THR A 154 10.44 -19.31 15.67
C THR A 154 11.53 -19.67 14.66
N GLU A 155 11.49 -20.87 14.09
CA GLU A 155 12.42 -21.31 13.05
C GLU A 155 12.34 -20.44 11.80
N MET A 156 11.13 -20.10 11.35
CA MET A 156 10.90 -19.19 10.22
C MET A 156 11.55 -17.82 10.47
N ARG A 157 11.37 -17.25 11.67
CA ARG A 157 11.99 -15.98 12.04
C ARG A 157 13.52 -16.07 11.99
N ALA A 158 14.09 -17.14 12.54
CA ALA A 158 15.53 -17.37 12.51
C ALA A 158 16.05 -17.55 11.07
N ALA A 159 15.32 -18.27 10.21
CA ALA A 159 15.67 -18.45 8.81
C ALA A 159 15.68 -17.12 8.04
N VAL A 160 14.64 -16.30 8.21
CA VAL A 160 14.56 -14.97 7.59
C VAL A 160 15.66 -14.05 8.12
N GLN A 161 15.93 -14.07 9.42
CA GLN A 161 17.04 -13.31 10.01
C GLN A 161 18.40 -13.76 9.47
N SER A 162 18.61 -15.06 9.26
CA SER A 162 19.82 -15.58 8.62
C SER A 162 19.93 -15.17 7.15
N LEU A 163 18.81 -15.10 6.42
CA LEU A 163 18.77 -14.70 5.01
C LEU A 163 19.12 -13.21 4.84
N LEU A 164 18.55 -12.36 5.71
CA LEU A 164 18.65 -10.91 5.59
C LEU A 164 19.84 -10.33 6.38
N LYS A 165 20.31 -11.01 7.42
CA LYS A 165 21.26 -10.42 8.39
C LYS A 165 20.71 -9.10 8.96
N ASP A 166 21.56 -8.22 9.47
CA ASP A 166 21.12 -7.00 10.17
C ASP A 166 20.62 -5.88 9.22
N ASP A 167 21.07 -5.88 7.96
CA ASP A 167 20.83 -4.78 6.99
C ASP A 167 20.11 -5.22 5.71
N GLY A 168 19.55 -6.43 5.70
CA GLY A 168 18.85 -7.00 4.55
C GLY A 168 17.38 -6.65 4.50
N ILE A 169 16.89 -6.41 3.29
CA ILE A 169 15.49 -6.07 3.02
C ILE A 169 14.93 -7.09 2.04
N LEU A 170 13.92 -7.82 2.50
CA LEU A 170 13.20 -8.78 1.64
C LEU A 170 12.17 -8.04 0.80
N VAL A 171 12.22 -8.24 -0.51
CA VAL A 171 11.26 -7.68 -1.46
C VAL A 171 10.28 -8.77 -1.87
N ILE A 172 9.01 -8.60 -1.48
CA ILE A 172 7.89 -9.50 -1.78
C ILE A 172 6.75 -8.72 -2.44
N PRO A 173 5.90 -9.36 -3.28
CA PRO A 173 4.69 -8.71 -3.76
C PRO A 173 3.71 -8.51 -2.60
N THR A 174 3.06 -7.34 -2.58
CA THR A 174 2.02 -7.00 -1.59
C THR A 174 0.60 -7.22 -2.11
N ILE A 175 0.47 -7.46 -3.42
CA ILE A 175 -0.81 -7.64 -4.11
C ILE A 175 -0.75 -8.93 -4.94
N VAL A 176 -1.74 -9.81 -4.75
CA VAL A 176 -1.88 -11.08 -5.48
C VAL A 176 -2.44 -10.85 -6.88
N ASP A 177 -3.62 -10.24 -6.96
CA ASP A 177 -4.27 -9.89 -8.22
C ASP A 177 -4.61 -8.40 -8.21
N PRO A 178 -4.66 -7.74 -9.38
CA PRO A 178 -5.21 -6.40 -9.48
C PRO A 178 -6.57 -6.32 -8.78
N PRO A 179 -6.88 -5.21 -8.10
CA PRO A 179 -8.15 -5.05 -7.41
C PRO A 179 -9.33 -5.33 -8.35
N LEU A 180 -10.34 -6.05 -7.85
CA LEU A 180 -11.54 -6.37 -8.63
C LEU A 180 -12.24 -5.07 -9.07
N LYS A 181 -12.75 -5.06 -10.30
CA LYS A 181 -13.56 -3.94 -10.80
C LYS A 181 -14.82 -3.79 -9.94
N LEU A 182 -15.14 -2.55 -9.57
CA LEU A 182 -16.33 -2.20 -8.82
C LEU A 182 -17.59 -2.76 -9.52
N ASN A 183 -18.52 -3.37 -8.78
CA ASN A 183 -19.73 -4.07 -9.26
C ASN A 183 -19.52 -5.47 -9.88
N SER A 184 -18.33 -6.06 -9.76
CA SER A 184 -18.14 -7.49 -10.03
C SER A 184 -18.99 -8.34 -9.08
N LYS A 185 -20.00 -9.05 -9.62
CA LYS A 185 -20.71 -10.12 -8.88
C LYS A 185 -19.80 -11.30 -8.51
N LYS A 186 -18.59 -11.35 -9.08
CA LYS A 186 -17.57 -12.35 -8.76
C LYS A 186 -16.78 -11.88 -7.55
N GLY A 187 -16.97 -12.55 -6.43
CA GLY A 187 -16.03 -12.49 -5.30
C GLY A 187 -14.67 -13.06 -5.70
N HIS A 188 -13.67 -12.83 -4.85
CA HIS A 188 -12.36 -13.45 -5.02
C HIS A 188 -12.48 -14.98 -4.94
N SER A 189 -11.71 -15.70 -5.77
CA SER A 189 -11.65 -17.16 -5.69
C SER A 189 -10.99 -17.61 -4.38
N THR A 190 -11.25 -18.84 -3.97
CA THR A 190 -10.52 -19.49 -2.86
C THR A 190 -9.01 -19.45 -3.10
N GLU A 191 -8.59 -19.68 -4.34
CA GLU A 191 -7.18 -19.58 -4.78
C GLU A 191 -6.59 -18.16 -4.59
N PHE A 192 -7.38 -17.09 -4.77
CA PHE A 192 -6.91 -15.74 -4.46
C PHE A 192 -6.66 -15.59 -2.95
N HIS A 193 -7.59 -16.08 -2.12
CA HIS A 193 -7.45 -16.00 -0.67
C HIS A 193 -6.25 -16.82 -0.17
N ASP A 194 -5.99 -17.99 -0.74
CA ASP A 194 -4.84 -18.82 -0.37
C ASP A 194 -3.50 -18.13 -0.70
N ARG A 195 -3.40 -17.52 -1.89
CA ARG A 195 -2.23 -16.72 -2.29
C ARG A 195 -2.06 -15.49 -1.39
N ALA A 196 -3.14 -14.81 -1.04
CA ALA A 196 -3.10 -13.61 -0.20
C ALA A 196 -2.69 -13.92 1.23
N CYS A 197 -3.25 -14.99 1.81
CA CYS A 197 -2.88 -15.48 3.14
C CYS A 197 -1.39 -15.87 3.19
N THR A 198 -0.85 -16.44 2.11
CA THR A 198 0.56 -16.83 2.03
C THR A 198 1.48 -15.60 2.12
N LEU A 199 1.23 -14.56 1.33
CA LEU A 199 2.02 -13.32 1.36
C LEU A 199 1.88 -12.59 2.70
N LEU A 200 0.65 -12.53 3.24
CA LEU A 200 0.40 -11.92 4.55
C LEU A 200 1.11 -12.64 5.68
N SER A 201 1.14 -13.98 5.63
CA SER A 201 1.83 -14.81 6.61
C SER A 201 3.32 -14.50 6.64
N ILE A 202 3.96 -14.37 5.47
CA ILE A 202 5.37 -13.99 5.36
C ILE A 202 5.60 -12.56 5.91
N ALA A 203 4.74 -11.62 5.55
CA ALA A 203 4.86 -10.22 6.01
C ALA A 203 4.73 -10.10 7.54
N SER A 204 3.77 -10.83 8.15
CA SER A 204 3.51 -10.81 9.60
C SER A 204 4.69 -11.29 10.45
N MET A 205 5.63 -12.02 9.84
CA MET A 205 6.77 -12.62 10.51
C MET A 205 7.98 -11.70 10.63
N SER A 206 7.99 -10.60 9.87
CA SER A 206 9.17 -9.73 9.71
C SER A 206 9.48 -8.86 10.94
N GLY A 207 8.60 -8.74 11.95
CA GLY A 207 8.89 -8.09 13.24
C GLY A 207 9.37 -6.62 13.21
N GLY A 208 9.52 -6.01 12.04
CA GLY A 208 10.32 -4.81 11.81
C GLY A 208 9.48 -3.62 11.36
N TYR A 209 8.39 -3.31 12.06
CA TYR A 209 7.58 -2.12 11.75
C TYR A 209 8.37 -0.80 11.88
N LYS A 210 9.49 -0.79 12.61
CA LYS A 210 10.33 0.41 12.79
C LYS A 210 11.42 0.59 11.73
N PHE A 211 11.99 -0.51 11.22
CA PHE A 211 13.05 -0.47 10.18
C PHE A 211 12.49 -0.30 8.76
N LEU A 212 11.27 -0.80 8.54
CA LEU A 212 10.53 -0.58 7.29
C LEU A 212 10.15 0.89 7.11
N LEU A 213 9.86 1.65 8.16
CA LEU A 213 9.36 3.02 8.00
C LEU A 213 10.44 3.97 7.42
N ASP A 214 11.67 3.95 7.96
CA ASP A 214 12.77 4.79 7.46
C ASP A 214 13.22 4.36 6.05
N THR A 215 13.29 3.05 5.81
CA THR A 215 13.66 2.48 4.51
C THR A 215 12.60 2.74 3.45
N VAL A 216 11.31 2.61 3.82
CA VAL A 216 10.18 2.91 2.94
C VAL A 216 10.11 4.40 2.68
N LEU A 217 10.36 5.29 3.65
CA LEU A 217 10.37 6.74 3.39
C LEU A 217 11.50 7.15 2.41
N ASP A 218 12.72 6.61 2.59
CA ASP A 218 13.86 6.86 1.70
C ASP A 218 13.62 6.29 0.29
N MET A 219 13.13 5.05 0.20
CA MET A 219 12.82 4.42 -1.09
C MET A 219 11.56 5.00 -1.73
N TYR A 220 10.55 5.42 -0.98
CA TYR A 220 9.27 5.85 -1.53
C TYR A 220 9.41 7.11 -2.38
N ALA A 221 10.23 8.07 -1.96
CA ALA A 221 10.53 9.25 -2.77
C ALA A 221 11.24 8.86 -4.09
N SER A 222 12.26 8.00 -4.01
CA SER A 222 13.02 7.55 -5.19
C SER A 222 12.22 6.62 -6.10
N LEU A 223 11.40 5.73 -5.53
CA LEU A 223 10.47 4.86 -6.24
C LEU A 223 9.37 5.67 -6.91
N GLN A 224 8.86 6.74 -6.28
CA GLN A 224 7.85 7.59 -6.89
C GLN A 224 8.41 8.37 -8.09
N ASP A 225 9.66 8.84 -7.99
CA ASP A 225 10.36 9.46 -9.12
C ASP A 225 10.67 8.45 -10.23
N GLN A 226 11.15 7.23 -9.90
CA GLN A 226 11.44 6.19 -10.90
C GLN A 226 10.18 5.56 -11.51
N VAL A 227 9.08 5.44 -10.77
CA VAL A 227 7.76 5.07 -11.31
C VAL A 227 7.29 6.16 -12.27
N SER A 228 7.49 7.44 -11.94
CA SER A 228 7.18 8.56 -12.83
C SER A 228 8.03 8.53 -14.11
N ILE A 229 9.33 8.19 -14.01
CA ILE A 229 10.25 8.08 -15.15
C ILE A 229 10.01 6.82 -15.98
N ALA A 230 9.75 5.66 -15.37
CA ALA A 230 9.42 4.41 -16.05
C ALA A 230 8.05 4.48 -16.74
N SER A 231 7.14 5.33 -16.24
CA SER A 231 5.90 5.69 -16.93
C SER A 231 6.13 6.59 -18.16
N ASN A 232 7.30 7.22 -18.27
CA ASN A 232 7.68 8.14 -19.34
C ASN A 232 8.67 7.56 -20.37
N SER A 233 9.27 6.38 -20.12
CA SER A 233 10.13 5.69 -21.10
C SER A 233 9.36 4.69 -21.95
N ALA A 234 9.71 4.61 -23.24
CA ALA A 234 9.01 3.79 -24.23
C ALA A 234 8.85 2.31 -23.78
N PRO A 235 7.68 1.68 -24.01
CA PRO A 235 7.45 0.29 -23.61
C PRO A 235 8.23 -0.68 -24.51
N LEU A 236 8.85 -1.69 -23.90
CA LEU A 236 9.18 -2.92 -24.63
C LEU A 236 7.86 -3.60 -25.06
N PRO A 237 7.83 -4.20 -26.26
CA PRO A 237 6.61 -4.76 -26.80
C PRO A 237 6.36 -6.13 -26.17
N ASP A 238 5.27 -6.27 -25.41
CA ASP A 238 4.61 -7.57 -25.30
C ASP A 238 3.10 -7.46 -25.03
N VAL A 239 2.36 -7.85 -26.07
CA VAL A 239 1.14 -8.66 -26.14
C VAL A 239 0.18 -8.60 -24.93
N ASN A 240 -0.55 -7.49 -24.82
CA ASN A 240 -2.01 -7.51 -24.64
C ASN A 240 -2.52 -6.07 -24.78
N GLY A 241 -3.26 -5.80 -25.85
CA GLY A 241 -3.76 -4.47 -26.19
C GLY A 241 -4.75 -3.94 -25.17
N ASN A 242 -4.25 -3.26 -24.13
CA ASN A 242 -4.86 -2.10 -23.47
C ASN A 242 -3.94 -1.61 -22.34
N MET A 243 -2.90 -0.88 -22.71
CA MET A 243 -2.17 0.01 -21.82
C MET A 243 -2.26 1.42 -22.43
N ASP A 244 -2.98 2.40 -21.89
CA ASP A 244 -4.31 2.41 -21.29
C ASP A 244 -4.87 3.81 -21.65
N ALA A 245 -5.73 3.93 -22.66
CA ALA A 245 -6.08 5.23 -23.28
C ALA A 245 -6.62 6.28 -22.27
N SER A 246 -7.18 5.81 -21.14
CA SER A 246 -7.64 6.65 -20.03
C SER A 246 -6.49 7.39 -19.31
N GLU A 247 -5.35 6.73 -19.12
CA GLU A 247 -4.17 7.31 -18.45
C GLU A 247 -3.48 8.35 -19.35
N LEU A 248 -3.44 8.11 -20.68
CA LEU A 248 -2.97 9.11 -21.64
C LEU A 248 -3.85 10.37 -21.62
N LEU A 249 -5.17 10.20 -21.53
CA LEU A 249 -6.11 11.32 -21.40
C LEU A 249 -5.94 12.06 -20.07
N LYS A 250 -5.69 11.35 -18.97
CA LYS A 250 -5.35 11.97 -17.68
C LYS A 250 -4.10 12.83 -17.80
N GLU A 251 -3.02 12.36 -18.45
CA GLU A 251 -1.80 13.16 -18.62
C GLU A 251 -2.03 14.37 -19.54
N LYS A 252 -2.82 14.24 -20.61
CA LYS A 252 -3.25 15.39 -21.43
C LYS A 252 -4.05 16.40 -20.61
N GLY A 253 -4.94 15.93 -19.74
CA GLY A 253 -5.68 16.76 -18.78
C GLY A 253 -4.75 17.50 -17.82
N ASN A 254 -3.74 16.81 -17.26
CA ASN A 254 -2.75 17.40 -16.36
C ASN A 254 -1.92 18.48 -17.07
N ALA A 255 -1.50 18.24 -18.31
CA ALA A 255 -0.78 19.21 -19.13
C ALA A 255 -1.65 20.45 -19.43
N ALA A 256 -2.93 20.25 -19.80
CA ALA A 256 -3.87 21.33 -20.02
C ALA A 256 -4.14 22.15 -18.75
N PHE A 257 -4.27 21.48 -17.59
CA PHE A 257 -4.44 22.12 -16.28
C PHE A 257 -3.22 22.98 -15.93
N LYS A 258 -2.00 22.46 -16.09
CA LYS A 258 -0.75 23.24 -15.91
C LYS A 258 -0.69 24.44 -16.86
N GLY A 259 -1.19 24.28 -18.07
CA GLY A 259 -1.32 25.34 -19.06
C GLY A 259 -2.47 26.33 -18.82
N LYS A 260 -3.18 26.23 -17.68
CA LYS A 260 -4.37 27.04 -17.34
C LYS A 260 -5.52 26.94 -18.35
N GLN A 261 -5.55 25.87 -19.16
CA GLN A 261 -6.59 25.59 -20.14
C GLN A 261 -7.69 24.73 -19.49
N TRP A 262 -8.42 25.31 -18.54
CA TRP A 262 -9.34 24.59 -17.65
C TRP A 262 -10.42 23.81 -18.40
N ASN A 263 -11.07 24.41 -19.40
CA ASN A 263 -12.07 23.74 -20.23
C ASN A 263 -11.51 22.51 -20.97
N LYS A 264 -10.27 22.60 -21.49
CA LYS A 264 -9.63 21.44 -22.14
C LYS A 264 -9.26 20.37 -21.13
N ALA A 265 -8.81 20.76 -19.93
CA ALA A 265 -8.54 19.82 -18.85
C ALA A 265 -9.81 19.04 -18.45
N VAL A 266 -10.93 19.75 -18.28
CA VAL A 266 -12.26 19.13 -18.02
C VAL A 266 -12.62 18.12 -19.10
N ASN A 267 -12.44 18.47 -20.37
CA ASN A 267 -12.76 17.57 -21.49
C ASN A 267 -11.89 16.31 -21.44
N TYR A 268 -10.58 16.44 -21.28
CA TYR A 268 -9.68 15.29 -21.20
C TYR A 268 -9.97 14.38 -20.00
N TYR A 269 -10.24 14.94 -18.82
CA TYR A 269 -10.63 14.13 -17.67
C TYR A 269 -12.00 13.48 -17.85
N SER A 270 -12.94 14.14 -18.54
CA SER A 270 -14.25 13.55 -18.84
C SER A 270 -14.14 12.38 -19.79
N GLU A 271 -13.29 12.47 -20.82
CA GLU A 271 -12.98 11.32 -21.69
C GLU A 271 -12.26 10.21 -20.93
N ALA A 272 -11.34 10.54 -20.01
CA ALA A 272 -10.68 9.55 -19.16
C ALA A 272 -11.69 8.81 -18.26
N ILE A 273 -12.68 9.53 -17.71
CA ILE A 273 -13.77 8.96 -16.90
C ILE A 273 -14.64 8.01 -17.73
N LYS A 274 -15.00 8.38 -18.97
CA LYS A 274 -15.78 7.50 -19.87
C LYS A 274 -15.08 6.16 -20.12
N LEU A 275 -13.74 6.18 -20.18
CA LEU A 275 -12.95 4.96 -20.38
C LEU A 275 -12.75 4.17 -19.08
N ASN A 276 -12.64 4.84 -17.94
CA ASN A 276 -12.52 4.19 -16.63
C ASN A 276 -13.15 5.05 -15.52
N GLU A 277 -14.40 4.72 -15.18
CA GLU A 277 -15.22 5.40 -14.17
C GLU A 277 -14.82 5.06 -12.71
N THR A 278 -13.88 4.13 -12.51
CA THR A 278 -13.52 3.65 -11.16
C THR A 278 -12.32 4.38 -10.54
N ASN A 279 -11.64 5.25 -11.31
CA ASN A 279 -10.46 5.97 -10.82
C ASN A 279 -10.85 7.31 -10.18
N ALA A 280 -10.77 7.38 -8.85
CA ALA A 280 -11.05 8.59 -8.07
C ALA A 280 -10.18 9.80 -8.46
N THR A 281 -8.98 9.57 -8.99
CA THR A 281 -8.05 10.63 -9.40
C THR A 281 -8.61 11.48 -10.53
N TYR A 282 -9.36 10.88 -11.47
CA TYR A 282 -9.91 11.62 -12.61
C TYR A 282 -10.98 12.60 -12.16
N TYR A 283 -11.91 12.15 -11.32
CA TYR A 283 -12.92 13.01 -10.69
C TYR A 283 -12.26 14.11 -9.86
N ASN A 284 -11.27 13.76 -9.04
CA ASN A 284 -10.60 14.75 -8.21
C ASN A 284 -9.86 15.82 -9.03
N ASN A 285 -9.20 15.43 -10.13
CA ASN A 285 -8.52 16.37 -11.01
C ASN A 285 -9.50 17.21 -11.85
N ARG A 286 -10.63 16.64 -12.26
CA ARG A 286 -11.70 17.38 -12.93
C ARG A 286 -12.37 18.38 -11.98
N ALA A 287 -12.60 18.00 -10.72
CA ALA A 287 -13.07 18.93 -9.68
C ALA A 287 -12.13 20.12 -9.50
N ALA A 288 -10.81 19.91 -9.55
CA ALA A 288 -9.84 21.00 -9.51
C ALA A 288 -10.04 21.97 -10.70
N ALA A 289 -10.24 21.45 -11.91
CA ALA A 289 -10.49 22.28 -13.09
C ALA A 289 -11.84 23.02 -12.99
N TYR A 290 -12.87 22.40 -12.42
CA TYR A 290 -14.15 23.06 -12.16
C TYR A 290 -14.06 24.18 -11.12
N LEU A 291 -13.25 24.01 -10.07
CA LEU A 291 -13.00 25.09 -9.10
C LEU A 291 -12.40 26.32 -9.76
N GLU A 292 -11.40 26.14 -10.65
CA GLU A 292 -10.77 27.24 -11.40
C GLU A 292 -11.74 27.91 -12.40
N LEU A 293 -12.77 27.18 -12.85
CA LEU A 293 -13.84 27.69 -13.72
C LEU A 293 -15.00 28.35 -12.95
N GLY A 294 -15.02 28.27 -11.61
CA GLY A 294 -16.16 28.72 -10.79
C GLY A 294 -17.38 27.78 -10.84
N CYS A 295 -17.23 26.58 -11.41
CA CYS A 295 -18.27 25.55 -11.49
C CYS A 295 -18.35 24.75 -10.17
N PHE A 296 -18.73 25.42 -9.08
CA PHE A 296 -18.63 24.87 -7.73
C PHE A 296 -19.54 23.65 -7.48
N GLN A 297 -20.72 23.61 -8.09
CA GLN A 297 -21.65 22.48 -7.94
C GLN A 297 -21.08 21.21 -8.59
N GLN A 298 -20.56 21.31 -9.82
CA GLN A 298 -19.89 20.19 -10.49
C GLN A 298 -18.63 19.75 -9.75
N ALA A 299 -17.88 20.70 -9.17
CA ALA A 299 -16.71 20.38 -8.36
C ALA A 299 -17.08 19.60 -7.09
N GLU A 300 -18.19 19.95 -6.42
CA GLU A 300 -18.69 19.21 -5.26
C GLU A 300 -19.11 17.78 -5.65
N GLU A 301 -19.86 17.62 -6.74
CA GLU A 301 -20.30 16.32 -7.24
C GLU A 301 -19.13 15.40 -7.55
N ASP A 302 -18.11 15.90 -8.25
CA ASP A 302 -16.90 15.14 -8.57
C ASP A 302 -16.10 14.79 -7.31
N CYS A 303 -16.01 15.69 -6.33
CA CYS A 303 -15.36 15.37 -5.06
C CYS A 303 -16.14 14.31 -4.26
N ASN A 304 -17.48 14.39 -4.25
CA ASN A 304 -18.34 13.37 -3.63
C ASN A 304 -18.10 12.01 -4.28
N LYS A 305 -18.03 11.98 -5.62
CA LYS A 305 -17.75 10.75 -6.35
C LYS A 305 -16.35 10.22 -6.04
N ALA A 306 -15.32 11.06 -6.06
CA ALA A 306 -13.95 10.67 -5.70
C ALA A 306 -13.88 10.06 -4.29
N ILE A 307 -14.49 10.71 -3.29
CA ILE A 307 -14.54 10.21 -1.90
C ILE A 307 -15.31 8.88 -1.81
N SER A 308 -16.40 8.71 -2.56
CA SER A 308 -17.17 7.46 -2.59
C SER A 308 -16.37 6.30 -3.20
N LEU A 309 -15.60 6.57 -4.25
CA LEU A 309 -14.74 5.60 -4.92
C LEU A 309 -13.56 5.21 -4.02
N GLU A 310 -12.99 6.15 -3.26
CA GLU A 310 -11.93 5.86 -2.28
C GLU A 310 -12.43 5.06 -1.08
N LYS A 311 -13.64 5.34 -0.57
CA LYS A 311 -14.24 4.53 0.52
C LYS A 311 -14.52 3.08 0.13
N SER A 312 -14.68 2.81 -1.17
CA SER A 312 -14.95 1.46 -1.71
C SER A 312 -13.69 0.71 -2.17
N CYS A 313 -12.60 1.43 -2.43
CA CYS A 313 -11.30 0.84 -2.72
C CYS A 313 -10.54 0.64 -1.40
N CYS A 314 -10.19 -0.61 -1.03
CA CYS A 314 -9.46 -0.95 0.19
C CYS A 314 -7.99 -0.44 0.24
N THR A 315 -7.74 0.79 -0.23
CA THR A 315 -6.44 1.47 -0.17
C THR A 315 -6.52 2.58 0.86
N PHE A 316 -5.59 2.59 1.83
CA PHE A 316 -5.51 3.57 2.92
C PHE A 316 -5.10 4.99 2.46
N VAL A 317 -5.18 5.30 1.18
CA VAL A 317 -4.84 6.63 0.64
C VAL A 317 -6.10 7.49 0.65
N GLN A 318 -6.41 8.06 1.81
CA GLN A 318 -7.49 9.05 1.90
C GLN A 318 -7.02 10.34 1.23
N ASN A 319 -7.70 10.76 0.18
CA ASN A 319 -7.28 11.90 -0.61
C ASN A 319 -7.69 13.20 0.08
N VAL A 320 -6.78 13.71 0.90
CA VAL A 320 -6.92 15.01 1.58
C VAL A 320 -7.32 16.10 0.59
N LYS A 321 -6.83 16.04 -0.66
CA LYS A 321 -7.17 17.00 -1.71
C LYS A 321 -8.65 16.98 -2.09
N ALA A 322 -9.32 15.83 -2.07
CA ALA A 322 -10.75 15.75 -2.38
C ALA A 322 -11.60 16.45 -1.31
N TYR A 323 -11.26 16.26 -0.02
CA TYR A 323 -11.92 16.99 1.08
C TYR A 323 -11.62 18.49 1.04
N LEU A 324 -10.37 18.89 0.77
CA LEU A 324 -10.02 20.30 0.59
C LEU A 324 -10.80 20.95 -0.55
N ARG A 325 -10.86 20.30 -1.71
CA ARG A 325 -11.55 20.80 -2.90
C ARG A 325 -13.06 20.87 -2.68
N ARG A 326 -13.67 19.86 -2.05
CA ARG A 326 -15.09 19.89 -1.67
C ARG A 326 -15.40 20.98 -0.66
N GLY A 327 -14.54 21.16 0.35
CA GLY A 327 -14.64 22.24 1.32
C GLY A 327 -14.62 23.62 0.66
N THR A 328 -13.69 23.84 -0.28
CA THR A 328 -13.63 25.08 -1.07
C THR A 328 -14.88 25.26 -1.94
N ALA A 329 -15.35 24.21 -2.62
CA ALA A 329 -16.58 24.28 -3.42
C ALA A 329 -17.79 24.68 -2.57
N ARG A 330 -17.97 24.03 -1.41
CA ARG A 330 -19.06 24.29 -0.47
C ARG A 330 -18.98 25.68 0.16
N GLU A 331 -17.78 26.15 0.46
CA GLU A 331 -17.59 27.53 0.93
C GLU A 331 -18.04 28.54 -0.13
N SER A 332 -17.70 28.33 -1.40
CA SER A 332 -18.17 29.16 -2.52
C SER A 332 -19.67 29.06 -2.75
N LEU A 333 -20.29 27.94 -2.39
CA LEU A 333 -21.75 27.73 -2.41
C LEU A 333 -22.46 28.23 -1.14
N LEU A 334 -21.74 28.88 -0.21
CA LEU A 334 -22.26 29.37 1.08
C LEU A 334 -22.72 28.26 2.05
N CYS A 335 -22.38 27.00 1.78
CA CYS A 335 -22.63 25.84 2.65
C CYS A 335 -21.54 25.76 3.74
N TYR A 336 -21.50 26.76 4.62
CA TYR A 336 -20.39 26.96 5.55
C TYR A 336 -20.24 25.86 6.62
N LYS A 337 -21.35 25.22 7.03
CA LYS A 337 -21.31 24.14 8.03
C LYS A 337 -20.66 22.88 7.45
N GLU A 338 -21.04 22.52 6.24
CA GLU A 338 -20.53 21.37 5.49
C GLU A 338 -19.09 21.60 5.07
N ALA A 339 -18.75 22.81 4.63
CA ALA A 339 -17.38 23.21 4.34
C ALA A 339 -16.47 23.08 5.58
N LEU A 340 -16.95 23.54 6.75
CA LEU A 340 -16.21 23.41 8.00
C LEU A 340 -15.96 21.95 8.39
N GLN A 341 -16.93 21.06 8.16
CA GLN A 341 -16.75 19.62 8.38
C GLN A 341 -15.66 19.04 7.47
N ASP A 342 -15.64 19.42 6.20
CA ASP A 342 -14.64 18.96 5.24
C ASP A 342 -13.22 19.41 5.60
N PHE A 343 -13.04 20.68 5.99
CA PHE A 343 -11.73 21.17 6.44
C PHE A 343 -11.28 20.54 7.76
N LYS A 344 -12.20 20.28 8.69
CA LYS A 344 -11.88 19.51 9.91
C LYS A 344 -11.45 18.09 9.57
N HIS A 345 -12.13 17.44 8.64
CA HIS A 345 -11.75 16.10 8.19
C HIS A 345 -10.37 16.11 7.52
N ALA A 346 -10.10 17.10 6.66
CA ALA A 346 -8.78 17.29 6.07
C ALA A 346 -7.67 17.49 7.12
N LEU A 347 -7.94 18.17 8.23
CA LEU A 347 -6.99 18.33 9.36
C LEU A 347 -6.81 17.07 10.19
N VAL A 348 -7.80 16.18 10.26
CA VAL A 348 -7.62 14.85 10.88
C VAL A 348 -6.63 14.02 10.06
N LEU A 349 -6.68 14.15 8.73
CA LEU A 349 -5.79 13.43 7.80
C LEU A 349 -4.41 14.06 7.68
N GLU A 350 -4.34 15.39 7.57
CA GLU A 350 -3.10 16.17 7.53
C GLU A 350 -3.18 17.32 8.56
N PRO A 351 -2.78 17.07 9.82
CA PRO A 351 -2.86 18.07 10.90
C PRO A 351 -2.08 19.36 10.62
N GLN A 352 -1.04 19.29 9.78
CA GLN A 352 -0.17 20.42 9.43
C GLN A 352 -0.62 21.16 8.15
N ASN A 353 -1.77 20.82 7.57
CA ASN A 353 -2.24 21.43 6.33
C ASN A 353 -2.64 22.90 6.55
N LYS A 354 -1.82 23.83 6.06
CA LYS A 354 -2.02 25.28 6.24
C LYS A 354 -3.33 25.78 5.63
N VAL A 355 -3.73 25.25 4.48
CA VAL A 355 -4.94 25.67 3.77
C VAL A 355 -6.17 25.28 4.59
N ALA A 356 -6.23 24.03 5.04
CA ALA A 356 -7.32 23.56 5.90
C ALA A 356 -7.41 24.34 7.22
N ASN A 357 -6.26 24.63 7.85
CA ASN A 357 -6.21 25.35 9.12
C ASN A 357 -6.73 26.80 8.99
N LEU A 358 -6.32 27.50 7.93
CA LEU A 358 -6.79 28.86 7.65
C LEU A 358 -8.29 28.89 7.33
N ALA A 359 -8.77 27.95 6.50
CA ALA A 359 -10.18 27.86 6.15
C ALA A 359 -11.07 27.50 7.35
N GLU A 360 -10.65 26.55 8.20
CA GLU A 360 -11.37 26.17 9.42
C GLU A 360 -11.51 27.35 10.38
N ARG A 361 -10.43 28.10 10.64
CA ARG A 361 -10.46 29.29 11.50
C ARG A 361 -11.36 30.39 10.96
N ARG A 362 -11.34 30.61 9.64
CA ARG A 362 -12.20 31.60 8.96
C ARG A 362 -13.67 31.20 9.10
N LEU A 363 -14.01 29.98 8.73
CA LEU A 363 -15.40 29.48 8.75
C LEU A 363 -15.95 29.34 10.17
N ARG A 364 -15.11 29.01 11.15
CA ARG A 364 -15.54 28.95 12.57
C ARG A 364 -16.10 30.29 13.05
N LYS A 365 -15.55 31.42 12.60
CA LYS A 365 -16.06 32.78 12.94
C LYS A 365 -17.35 33.15 12.21
N LEU A 366 -17.63 32.50 11.08
CA LEU A 366 -18.83 32.76 10.27
C LEU A 366 -20.02 31.87 10.68
N VAL A 367 -19.73 30.75 11.35
CA VAL A 367 -20.72 29.76 11.80
C VAL A 367 -21.03 29.89 13.30
N SER A 368 -20.19 30.59 14.07
CA SER A 368 -20.45 31.01 15.45
C SER A 368 -21.36 32.24 15.47
#